data_AF-A0A6A7G9S3-F1
#
_entry.id   AF-A0A6A7G9S3-F1
#
_cell.length_a   1.000
_cell.length_b   1.000
_cell.length_c   1.000
_cell.angle_alpha   90.00
_cell.angle_beta   90.00
_cell.angle_gamma   90.00
#
_symmetry.space_group_name_H-M   'P 1'
#
loop_
_entity.id
_entity.type
_entity.pdbx_description
1 polymer ?
#
loop_
_entity_poly.entity_id
_entity_poly.type
_entity_poly.pdbx_seq_one_letter_code
_entity_poly.pdbx_strand_id
1 'polypeptide(L)'
;FDVQHYFAKLAGFFYIEDNIVKSGNQLMTLSDLQLLWENAMVKIKSVLKHHSEFAFFDPKDHLAFKETVSLFRTALESCGLFVRPLMEFLFSTREKFESLLFARLRKQILSIKDREIYQSMTVSSIQQYKDQIEPYSLDVNARKRNSSRGVGDTDSRLELSETKLDTPSMSGSDPSSGSNEFRFSFANDEEDIDDDDDAPKFPLTLPFSQSVPLICYEMKQFVNDYELFSRNLPDMHSFVRRAVENALIHEVNKAFNEVIDNSRTTFSISQASQIAINCTYLALACSYFRELVESSRDSRVDELTTAKFSLAEELFFRTRTRCEDLIFELVNTKLDEFLSLYWNVNWCPEKPSSRQNTFIDDLISYSETTFLCLLFMPKTIKEAVHFTSCKHISTYLMDFLCSNVKKFNIVSIYNLNSDLKALEQFAVGCPIDNLVDTFSEIRQLVDLFVSGNIEQILDKNIRLQKFPYLSPQKLILILEKYRNLGVFTSCPEGVINVKKRTVETVVKRLKLTDY
;
A
#
# COMPACT_ATOMS: atom_id res chain seq x y z
N PHE A 1 -36.67 -15.74 28.70
CA PHE A 1 -37.32 -16.95 28.15
C PHE A 1 -36.21 -17.96 27.91
N ASP A 2 -36.24 -19.11 28.58
CA ASP A 2 -35.21 -20.14 28.43
C ASP A 2 -35.62 -21.12 27.32
N VAL A 3 -35.02 -20.93 26.14
CA VAL A 3 -35.28 -21.75 24.95
C VAL A 3 -34.80 -23.18 25.16
N GLN A 4 -33.70 -23.39 25.89
CA GLN A 4 -33.14 -24.72 26.15
C GLN A 4 -34.09 -25.54 27.03
N HIS A 5 -34.57 -24.96 28.12
CA HIS A 5 -35.54 -25.62 28.99
C HIS A 5 -36.88 -25.90 28.29
N TYR A 6 -37.34 -24.96 27.46
CA TYR A 6 -38.54 -25.14 26.66
C TYR A 6 -38.42 -26.31 25.68
N PHE A 7 -37.29 -26.40 24.97
CA PHE A 7 -37.01 -27.50 24.04
C PHE A 7 -36.77 -28.84 24.72
N ALA A 8 -36.09 -28.86 25.86
CA ALA A 8 -35.89 -30.10 26.63
C ALA A 8 -37.23 -30.73 27.05
N LYS A 9 -38.20 -29.91 27.50
CA LYS A 9 -39.54 -30.39 27.85
C LYS A 9 -40.29 -30.97 26.66
N LEU A 10 -40.24 -30.28 25.52
CA LEU A 10 -40.89 -30.75 24.29
C LEU A 10 -40.24 -32.04 23.76
N ALA A 11 -38.91 -32.08 23.71
CA ALA A 11 -38.17 -33.27 23.29
C ALA A 11 -38.47 -34.47 24.19
N GLY A 12 -38.47 -34.27 25.51
CA GLY A 12 -38.81 -35.31 26.48
C GLY A 12 -40.23 -35.86 26.27
N PHE A 13 -41.21 -34.97 26.04
CA PHE A 13 -42.58 -35.38 25.75
C PHE A 13 -42.67 -36.25 24.48
N PHE A 14 -42.14 -35.77 23.35
CA PHE A 14 -42.21 -36.52 22.09
C PHE A 14 -41.39 -37.81 22.10
N TYR A 15 -40.30 -37.86 22.87
CA TYR A 15 -39.52 -39.08 23.06
C TYR A 15 -40.27 -40.14 23.87
N ILE A 16 -41.00 -39.74 24.91
CA ILE A 16 -41.85 -40.66 25.69
C ILE A 16 -42.98 -41.19 24.81
N GLU A 17 -43.69 -40.32 24.07
CA GLU A 17 -44.80 -40.73 23.20
C GLU A 17 -44.33 -41.67 22.09
N ASP A 18 -43.19 -41.41 21.44
CA ASP A 18 -42.60 -42.32 20.44
C ASP A 18 -42.31 -43.72 21.02
N ASN A 19 -41.78 -43.80 22.24
CA ASN A 19 -41.56 -45.08 22.91
C ASN A 19 -42.87 -45.81 23.27
N ILE A 20 -43.92 -45.07 23.64
CA ILE A 20 -45.25 -45.64 23.91
C ILE A 20 -45.86 -46.20 22.61
N VAL A 21 -45.76 -45.45 21.51
CA VAL A 21 -46.21 -45.90 20.18
C VAL A 21 -45.48 -47.18 19.77
N LYS A 22 -44.15 -47.24 19.94
CA LYS A 22 -43.33 -48.42 19.66
C LYS A 22 -43.65 -49.63 20.56
N SER A 23 -44.17 -49.40 21.76
CA SER A 23 -44.54 -50.46 22.71
C SER A 23 -45.84 -51.20 22.34
N GLY A 24 -46.57 -50.75 21.31
CA GLY A 24 -47.65 -51.53 20.69
C GLY A 24 -49.00 -51.51 21.42
N ASN A 25 -49.19 -50.65 22.42
CA ASN A 25 -50.40 -50.59 23.25
C ASN A 25 -51.67 -50.05 22.53
N GLN A 26 -51.62 -49.76 21.22
CA GLN A 26 -52.72 -49.22 20.40
C GLN A 26 -53.40 -47.93 20.91
N LEU A 27 -52.83 -47.26 21.92
CA LEU A 27 -53.36 -46.01 22.49
C LEU A 27 -53.15 -44.78 21.58
N MET A 28 -52.11 -44.82 20.74
CA MET A 28 -51.75 -43.74 19.81
C MET A 28 -51.07 -44.35 18.59
N THR A 29 -51.40 -43.87 17.38
CA THR A 29 -50.72 -44.29 16.14
C THR A 29 -49.60 -43.31 15.77
N LEU A 30 -48.68 -43.75 14.90
CA LEU A 30 -47.63 -42.88 14.36
C LEU A 30 -48.21 -41.66 13.62
N SER A 31 -49.36 -41.82 12.97
CA SER A 31 -50.10 -40.72 12.32
C SER A 31 -50.61 -39.69 13.32
N ASP A 32 -51.10 -40.14 14.48
CA ASP A 32 -51.57 -39.24 15.54
C ASP A 32 -50.39 -38.44 16.14
N LEU A 33 -49.23 -39.09 16.29
CA LEU A 33 -48.02 -38.45 16.79
C LEU A 33 -47.50 -37.39 15.80
N GLN A 34 -47.55 -37.67 14.50
CA GLN A 34 -47.22 -36.70 13.45
C GLN A 34 -48.17 -35.50 13.45
N LEU A 35 -49.48 -35.71 13.59
CA LEU A 35 -50.46 -34.63 13.67
C LEU A 35 -50.23 -33.74 14.91
N LEU A 36 -49.90 -34.36 16.05
CA LEU A 36 -49.55 -33.62 17.27
C LEU A 36 -48.29 -32.77 17.06
N TRP A 37 -47.28 -33.32 16.39
CA TRP A 37 -46.06 -32.59 16.03
C TRP A 37 -46.33 -31.42 15.08
N GLU A 38 -47.16 -31.59 14.06
CA GLU A 38 -47.54 -30.51 13.14
C GLU A 38 -48.19 -29.34 13.89
N ASN A 39 -49.11 -29.64 14.81
CA ASN A 39 -49.75 -28.63 15.66
C ASN A 39 -48.77 -27.95 16.62
N ALA A 40 -47.86 -28.71 17.21
CA ALA A 40 -46.80 -28.16 18.07
C ALA A 40 -45.85 -27.26 17.27
N MET A 41 -45.53 -27.62 16.03
CA MET A 41 -44.62 -26.88 15.17
C MET A 41 -45.10 -25.48 14.82
N VAL A 42 -46.41 -25.26 14.69
CA VAL A 42 -46.98 -23.91 14.52
C VAL A 42 -46.62 -23.02 15.72
N LYS A 43 -46.76 -23.54 16.94
CA LYS A 43 -46.43 -22.82 18.17
C LYS A 43 -44.92 -22.64 18.34
N ILE A 44 -44.13 -23.69 18.07
CA ILE A 44 -42.67 -23.65 18.15
C ILE A 44 -42.11 -22.60 17.19
N LYS A 45 -42.57 -22.56 15.93
CA LYS A 45 -42.15 -21.53 14.96
C LYS A 45 -42.45 -20.11 15.46
N SER A 46 -43.63 -19.88 16.05
CA SER A 46 -44.02 -18.58 16.60
C SER A 46 -43.08 -18.16 17.73
N VAL A 47 -42.81 -19.06 18.68
CA VAL A 47 -41.87 -18.83 19.79
C VAL A 47 -40.46 -18.55 19.28
N LEU A 48 -40.00 -19.33 18.30
CA LEU A 48 -38.67 -19.18 17.72
C LEU A 48 -38.51 -17.86 16.98
N LYS A 49 -39.51 -17.46 16.20
CA LYS A 49 -39.53 -16.17 15.51
C LYS A 49 -39.46 -15.02 16.51
N HIS A 50 -40.32 -15.03 17.53
CA HIS A 50 -40.30 -14.01 18.57
C HIS A 50 -38.95 -13.94 19.29
N HIS A 51 -38.36 -15.08 19.66
CA HIS A 51 -37.05 -15.10 20.30
C HIS A 51 -35.95 -14.55 19.36
N SER A 52 -35.96 -14.96 18.08
CA SER A 52 -34.96 -14.52 17.10
C SER A 52 -34.96 -13.02 16.81
N GLU A 53 -36.10 -12.35 16.98
CA GLU A 53 -36.22 -10.90 16.76
C GLU A 53 -35.55 -10.07 17.86
N PHE A 54 -35.54 -10.57 19.10
CA PHE A 54 -35.11 -9.80 20.28
C PHE A 54 -33.86 -10.32 20.98
N ALA A 55 -33.40 -11.55 20.67
CA ALA A 55 -32.32 -12.19 21.43
C ALA A 55 -30.93 -12.03 20.81
N PHE A 56 -30.80 -11.64 19.54
CA PHE A 56 -29.51 -11.65 18.84
C PHE A 56 -28.86 -10.26 18.80
N PHE A 57 -27.88 -10.05 19.67
CA PHE A 57 -27.04 -8.84 19.68
C PHE A 57 -25.59 -9.12 19.24
N ASP A 58 -25.09 -10.33 19.45
CA ASP A 58 -23.77 -10.79 19.02
C ASP A 58 -23.90 -12.05 18.12
N PRO A 59 -23.01 -12.24 17.11
CA PRO A 59 -22.90 -13.50 16.39
C PRO A 59 -22.81 -14.74 17.30
N LYS A 60 -22.16 -14.65 18.46
CA LYS A 60 -22.05 -15.76 19.42
C LYS A 60 -23.39 -16.20 19.99
N ASP A 61 -24.27 -15.25 20.30
CA ASP A 61 -25.62 -15.54 20.83
C ASP A 61 -26.44 -16.29 19.78
N HIS A 62 -26.32 -15.88 18.52
CA HIS A 62 -26.97 -16.54 17.39
C HIS A 62 -26.42 -17.95 17.17
N LEU A 63 -25.11 -18.15 17.24
CA LEU A 63 -24.50 -19.49 17.15
C LEU A 63 -25.00 -20.41 18.26
N ALA A 64 -25.01 -19.96 19.52
CA ALA A 64 -25.52 -20.75 20.64
C ALA A 64 -27.01 -21.11 20.50
N PHE A 65 -27.81 -20.17 19.98
CA PHE A 65 -29.20 -20.44 19.64
C PHE A 65 -29.33 -21.47 18.51
N LYS A 66 -28.54 -21.33 17.44
CA LYS A 66 -28.52 -22.29 16.32
C LYS A 66 -28.15 -23.69 16.81
N GLU A 67 -27.13 -23.83 17.65
CA GLU A 67 -26.73 -25.10 18.25
C GLU A 67 -27.86 -25.72 19.06
N THR A 68 -28.54 -24.92 19.90
CA THR A 68 -29.68 -25.36 20.71
C THR A 68 -30.83 -25.89 19.83
N VAL A 69 -31.20 -25.17 18.77
CA VAL A 69 -32.23 -25.60 17.82
C VAL A 69 -31.78 -26.83 17.02
N SER A 70 -30.50 -26.91 16.67
CA SER A 70 -29.94 -28.04 15.92
C SER A 70 -29.95 -29.32 16.75
N LEU A 71 -29.57 -29.24 18.04
CA LEU A 71 -29.66 -30.37 18.97
C LEU A 71 -31.11 -30.82 19.15
N PHE A 72 -32.04 -29.87 19.33
CA PHE A 72 -33.47 -30.17 19.41
C PHE A 72 -34.00 -30.86 18.14
N ARG A 73 -33.59 -30.38 16.96
CA ARG A 73 -33.90 -31.00 15.68
C ARG A 73 -33.38 -32.44 15.62
N THR A 74 -32.10 -32.68 15.92
CA THR A 74 -31.49 -34.01 15.88
C THR A 74 -32.18 -34.98 16.85
N ALA A 75 -32.53 -34.52 18.05
CA ALA A 75 -33.27 -35.34 19.02
C ALA A 75 -34.63 -35.79 18.47
N LEU A 76 -35.39 -34.89 17.84
CA LEU A 76 -36.71 -35.22 17.29
C LEU A 76 -36.65 -36.01 15.98
N GLU A 77 -35.60 -35.81 15.18
CA GLU A 77 -35.33 -36.61 13.98
C GLU A 77 -35.14 -38.09 14.35
N SER A 78 -34.53 -38.37 15.50
CA SER A 78 -34.40 -39.74 16.03
C SER A 78 -35.74 -40.40 16.40
N CYS A 79 -36.78 -39.60 16.68
CA CYS A 79 -38.15 -40.06 16.91
C CYS A 79 -38.93 -40.27 15.59
N GLY A 80 -38.32 -40.10 14.41
CA GLY A 80 -38.98 -40.23 13.11
C GLY A 80 -39.94 -39.08 12.76
N LEU A 81 -39.81 -37.93 13.44
CA LEU A 81 -40.66 -36.75 13.21
C LEU A 81 -40.17 -35.90 12.03
N PHE A 82 -41.10 -35.21 11.37
CA PHE A 82 -40.78 -34.32 10.25
C PHE A 82 -40.18 -32.99 10.73
N VAL A 83 -38.85 -32.91 10.81
CA VAL A 83 -38.13 -31.75 11.37
C VAL A 83 -37.67 -30.72 10.33
N ARG A 84 -37.94 -30.91 9.03
CA ARG A 84 -37.61 -29.96 7.95
C ARG A 84 -37.98 -28.51 8.25
N PRO A 85 -39.14 -28.18 8.87
CA PRO A 85 -39.50 -26.79 9.10
C PRO A 85 -38.62 -26.07 10.15
N LEU A 86 -37.88 -26.82 10.99
CA LEU A 86 -36.84 -26.24 11.87
C LEU A 86 -35.58 -25.89 11.06
N MET A 87 -35.23 -26.71 10.08
CA MET A 87 -34.09 -26.45 9.19
C MET A 87 -34.34 -25.22 8.31
N GLU A 88 -35.55 -25.09 7.75
CA GLU A 88 -35.99 -23.90 7.00
C GLU A 88 -35.99 -22.64 7.86
N PHE A 89 -36.42 -22.75 9.13
CA PHE A 89 -36.33 -21.64 10.07
C PHE A 89 -34.87 -21.24 10.33
N LEU A 90 -33.96 -22.17 10.64
CA LEU A 90 -32.55 -21.86 10.84
C LEU A 90 -31.93 -21.18 9.62
N PHE A 91 -32.23 -21.70 8.42
CA PHE A 91 -31.80 -21.08 7.17
C PHE A 91 -32.33 -19.64 7.02
N SER A 92 -33.59 -19.38 7.41
CA SER A 92 -34.17 -18.03 7.36
C SER A 92 -33.47 -17.02 8.27
N THR A 93 -32.76 -17.47 9.32
CA THR A 93 -32.02 -16.58 10.23
C THR A 93 -30.63 -16.19 9.68
N ARG A 94 -30.17 -16.76 8.57
CA ARG A 94 -28.85 -16.52 7.96
C ARG A 94 -28.57 -15.04 7.71
N GLU A 95 -29.53 -14.31 7.14
CA GLU A 95 -29.34 -12.88 6.82
C GLU A 95 -29.10 -12.03 8.06
N LYS A 96 -29.79 -12.37 9.16
CA LYS A 96 -29.58 -11.72 10.45
C LYS A 96 -28.18 -12.02 10.98
N PHE A 97 -27.75 -13.28 10.93
CA PHE A 97 -26.39 -13.67 11.34
C PHE A 97 -25.31 -12.96 10.54
N GLU A 98 -25.46 -12.95 9.20
CA GLU A 98 -24.57 -12.25 8.28
C GLU A 98 -24.49 -10.75 8.63
N SER A 99 -25.62 -10.08 8.86
CA SER A 99 -25.63 -8.67 9.26
C SER A 99 -24.87 -8.39 10.56
N LEU A 100 -24.94 -9.29 11.54
CA LEU A 100 -24.23 -9.18 12.81
C LEU A 100 -22.72 -9.39 12.64
N LEU A 101 -22.33 -10.36 11.80
CA LEU A 101 -20.92 -10.58 11.46
C LEU A 101 -20.30 -9.36 10.75
N PHE A 102 -21.00 -8.79 9.76
CA PHE A 102 -20.55 -7.58 9.08
C PHE A 102 -20.44 -6.39 10.05
N ALA A 103 -21.41 -6.21 10.94
CA ALA A 103 -21.37 -5.14 11.95
C ALA A 103 -20.16 -5.28 12.89
N ARG A 104 -19.86 -6.51 13.33
CA ARG A 104 -18.69 -6.78 14.18
C ARG A 104 -17.40 -6.55 13.41
N LEU A 105 -17.28 -7.09 12.20
CA LEU A 105 -16.11 -6.90 11.34
C LEU A 105 -15.84 -5.42 11.10
N ARG A 106 -16.86 -4.65 10.71
CA ARG A 106 -16.75 -3.19 10.52
C ARG A 106 -16.14 -2.49 11.72
N LYS A 107 -16.62 -2.82 12.92
CA LYS A 107 -16.11 -2.23 14.17
C LYS A 107 -14.63 -2.53 14.37
N GLN A 108 -14.19 -3.75 14.05
CA GLN A 108 -12.79 -4.13 14.18
C GLN A 108 -11.90 -3.45 13.13
N ILE A 109 -12.34 -3.41 11.87
CA ILE A 109 -11.63 -2.72 10.80
C ILE A 109 -11.49 -1.22 11.10
N LEU A 110 -12.53 -0.56 11.60
CA LEU A 110 -12.46 0.83 12.04
C LEU A 110 -11.47 1.00 13.21
N SER A 111 -11.48 0.11 14.20
CA SER A 111 -10.51 0.16 15.29
C SER A 111 -9.06 -0.06 14.82
N ILE A 112 -8.83 -0.86 13.78
CA ILE A 112 -7.50 -1.06 13.18
C ILE A 112 -7.09 0.23 12.46
N LYS A 113 -7.99 0.81 11.67
CA LYS A 113 -7.79 2.08 10.95
C LYS A 113 -7.44 3.22 11.89
N ASP A 114 -8.14 3.34 13.02
CA ASP A 114 -7.90 4.42 14.00
C ASP A 114 -6.55 4.31 14.72
N ARG A 115 -5.95 3.12 14.75
CA ARG A 115 -4.65 2.85 15.39
C ARG A 115 -3.49 2.80 14.39
N GLU A 116 -3.77 2.96 13.09
CA GLU A 116 -2.77 2.80 12.04
C GLU A 116 -1.77 3.96 12.03
N ILE A 117 -0.48 3.62 12.00
CA ILE A 117 0.64 4.57 12.04
C ILE A 117 1.22 4.79 10.63
N TYR A 118 0.87 3.91 9.68
CA TYR A 118 1.30 3.94 8.28
C TYR A 118 2.83 3.81 8.14
N GLN A 119 3.39 2.86 8.89
CA GLN A 119 4.79 2.47 8.82
C GLN A 119 4.92 0.96 8.66
N SER A 120 5.98 0.55 7.97
CA SER A 120 6.41 -0.84 7.84
C SER A 120 6.58 -1.50 9.21
N MET A 121 6.04 -2.70 9.37
CA MET A 121 6.14 -3.42 10.64
C MET A 121 7.49 -4.09 10.82
N THR A 122 7.95 -4.21 12.06
CA THR A 122 9.16 -4.95 12.42
C THR A 122 8.81 -6.12 13.31
N VAL A 123 9.27 -7.31 12.94
CA VAL A 123 9.07 -8.54 13.69
C VAL A 123 10.35 -8.84 14.46
N SER A 124 10.26 -9.01 15.77
CA SER A 124 11.45 -9.18 16.63
C SER A 124 11.83 -10.63 16.89
N SER A 125 10.95 -11.59 16.57
CA SER A 125 11.18 -13.01 16.85
C SER A 125 10.53 -13.93 15.81
N ILE A 126 11.11 -15.13 15.68
CA ILE A 126 10.54 -16.20 14.84
C ILE A 126 9.12 -16.57 15.26
N GLN A 127 8.80 -16.55 16.55
CA GLN A 127 7.46 -16.87 17.04
C GLN A 127 6.43 -15.85 16.54
N GLN A 128 6.74 -14.56 16.64
CA GLN A 128 5.87 -13.51 16.13
C GLN A 128 5.69 -13.61 14.61
N TYR A 129 6.73 -14.00 13.87
CA TYR A 129 6.63 -14.26 12.43
C TYR A 129 5.69 -15.44 12.11
N LYS A 130 5.86 -16.56 12.81
CA LYS A 130 5.01 -17.77 12.66
C LYS A 130 3.56 -17.53 13.04
N ASP A 131 3.30 -16.62 13.98
CA ASP A 131 1.94 -16.33 14.45
C ASP A 131 1.22 -15.29 13.58
N GLN A 132 1.94 -14.31 13.04
CA GLN A 132 1.32 -13.15 12.37
C GLN A 132 1.49 -13.13 10.86
N ILE A 133 2.48 -13.82 10.29
CA ILE A 133 2.89 -13.64 8.88
C ILE A 133 2.71 -14.93 8.09
N GLU A 134 3.32 -16.02 8.55
CA GLU A 134 3.24 -17.35 7.94
C GLU A 134 1.79 -17.84 7.74
N PRO A 135 0.84 -17.68 8.71
CA PRO A 135 -0.49 -18.26 8.60
C PRO A 135 -1.37 -17.66 7.52
N TYR A 136 -1.01 -16.49 7.01
CA TYR A 136 -1.77 -15.74 6.00
C TYR A 136 -1.07 -15.73 4.64
N SER A 137 0.00 -16.51 4.50
CA SER A 137 0.82 -16.59 3.29
C SER A 137 1.33 -15.21 2.85
N LEU A 138 1.67 -14.33 3.80
CA LEU A 138 2.11 -12.95 3.52
C LEU A 138 3.58 -12.86 3.11
N ASP A 139 4.38 -13.91 3.34
CA ASP A 139 5.78 -13.95 2.89
C ASP A 139 5.87 -14.42 1.42
N VAL A 140 6.17 -13.47 0.54
CA VAL A 140 6.37 -13.70 -0.91
C VAL A 140 7.61 -14.55 -1.19
N ASN A 141 8.67 -14.43 -0.37
CA ASN A 141 9.90 -15.20 -0.51
C ASN A 141 9.66 -16.66 -0.08
N ALA A 142 8.81 -16.91 0.91
CA ALA A 142 8.34 -18.26 1.24
C ALA A 142 7.49 -18.86 0.11
N ARG A 143 6.62 -18.06 -0.54
CA ARG A 143 5.84 -18.51 -1.73
C ARG A 143 6.75 -18.91 -2.90
N LYS A 144 7.79 -18.12 -3.21
CA LYS A 144 8.77 -18.44 -4.28
C LYS A 144 9.59 -19.71 -3.96
N ARG A 145 10.00 -19.90 -2.69
CA ARG A 145 10.68 -21.14 -2.25
C ARG A 145 9.80 -22.38 -2.44
N ASN A 146 8.49 -22.25 -2.22
CA ASN A 146 7.53 -23.33 -2.39
C ASN A 146 7.14 -23.58 -3.86
N SER A 147 7.03 -22.54 -4.70
CA SER A 147 6.76 -22.70 -6.15
C SER A 147 7.96 -23.23 -6.94
N SER A 148 9.19 -23.01 -6.45
CA SER A 148 10.40 -23.65 -6.98
C SER A 148 10.41 -25.18 -6.75
N ARG A 149 9.54 -25.67 -5.86
CA ARG A 149 9.37 -27.10 -5.52
C ARG A 149 8.07 -27.70 -6.09
N GLY A 150 7.23 -26.95 -6.80
CA GLY A 150 5.99 -27.46 -7.38
C GLY A 150 5.33 -26.51 -8.40
N VAL A 151 5.06 -27.06 -9.59
CA VAL A 151 4.29 -26.57 -10.76
C VAL A 151 3.93 -25.09 -10.81
N GLY A 152 4.44 -24.41 -11.85
CA GLY A 152 4.30 -22.98 -12.09
C GLY A 152 2.88 -22.46 -12.22
N ASP A 153 2.56 -21.47 -11.40
CA ASP A 153 1.48 -20.51 -11.64
C ASP A 153 2.15 -19.14 -11.87
N THR A 154 2.24 -18.73 -13.13
CA THR A 154 2.84 -17.45 -13.53
C THR A 154 1.79 -16.36 -13.47
N ASP A 155 1.59 -15.74 -12.30
CA ASP A 155 0.89 -14.46 -12.21
C ASP A 155 1.92 -13.31 -12.30
N SER A 156 2.12 -12.83 -13.53
CA SER A 156 3.06 -11.75 -13.88
C SER A 156 2.67 -10.37 -13.31
N ARG A 157 1.56 -10.26 -12.57
CA ARG A 157 1.12 -9.02 -11.91
C ARG A 157 1.77 -8.79 -10.54
N LEU A 158 2.53 -9.76 -10.01
CA LEU A 158 3.03 -9.80 -8.63
C LEU A 158 4.55 -9.62 -8.50
N GLU A 159 5.25 -9.12 -9.53
CA GLU A 159 6.68 -8.82 -9.45
C GLU A 159 6.95 -7.66 -8.48
N LEU A 160 7.11 -8.00 -7.20
CA LEU A 160 7.76 -7.15 -6.21
C LEU A 160 9.26 -7.20 -6.49
N SER A 161 9.81 -6.09 -7.00
CA SER A 161 11.25 -5.93 -7.26
C SER A 161 12.03 -6.08 -5.95
N GLU A 162 12.92 -7.07 -5.90
CA GLU A 162 13.86 -7.30 -4.80
C GLU A 162 14.68 -6.05 -4.51
N THR A 163 14.64 -5.58 -3.27
CA THR A 163 15.65 -4.63 -2.78
C THR A 163 16.43 -5.39 -1.72
N LYS A 164 17.66 -5.83 -2.06
CA LYS A 164 18.62 -6.24 -1.04
C LYS A 164 18.86 -5.03 -0.14
N LEU A 165 18.54 -5.15 1.14
CA LEU A 165 18.90 -4.14 2.14
C LEU A 165 20.40 -4.24 2.38
N ASP A 166 21.19 -3.42 1.69
CA ASP A 166 22.58 -3.20 2.06
C ASP A 166 22.61 -2.23 3.25
N THR A 167 22.88 -2.76 4.45
CA THR A 167 23.18 -1.95 5.63
C THR A 167 24.58 -1.34 5.51
N PRO A 168 24.79 -0.02 5.61
CA PRO A 168 26.13 0.55 5.60
C PRO A 168 26.77 0.40 6.99
N SER A 169 27.81 -0.43 7.09
CA SER A 169 28.66 -0.53 8.28
C SER A 169 29.70 0.60 8.30
N MET A 170 29.63 1.44 9.33
CA MET A 170 30.66 2.43 9.69
C MET A 170 31.64 1.84 10.72
N SER A 171 32.90 1.67 10.33
CA SER A 171 34.14 1.82 11.12
C SER A 171 35.29 1.39 10.19
N GLY A 172 36.41 2.10 10.05
CA GLY A 172 37.27 2.68 11.07
C GLY A 172 38.66 2.09 10.80
N SER A 173 39.51 2.89 10.17
CA SER A 173 40.87 2.57 9.69
C SER A 173 41.86 2.16 10.78
N ASP A 174 42.73 1.18 10.48
CA ASP A 174 44.19 1.33 10.65
C ASP A 174 45.00 0.26 9.87
N PRO A 175 46.21 0.58 9.36
CA PRO A 175 47.00 -0.32 8.51
C PRO A 175 48.28 -0.85 9.19
N SER A 176 48.65 -2.12 8.97
CA SER A 176 50.07 -2.52 8.99
C SER A 176 50.35 -3.88 8.31
N SER A 177 51.21 -3.78 7.29
CA SER A 177 52.31 -4.68 6.86
C SER A 177 52.09 -6.19 6.67
N GLY A 178 52.48 -6.66 5.47
CA GLY A 178 53.23 -7.93 5.34
C GLY A 178 52.84 -8.84 4.17
N SER A 179 53.44 -8.58 3.00
CA SER A 179 53.79 -9.52 1.92
C SER A 179 53.53 -11.02 2.14
N ASN A 180 52.85 -11.71 1.21
CA ASN A 180 53.47 -12.41 0.06
C ASN A 180 52.48 -13.23 -0.80
N GLU A 181 52.83 -13.31 -2.08
CA GLU A 181 52.62 -14.42 -3.03
C GLU A 181 51.21 -14.85 -3.48
N PHE A 182 50.89 -14.38 -4.69
CA PHE A 182 50.07 -15.08 -5.67
C PHE A 182 50.58 -16.52 -5.91
N ARG A 183 49.71 -17.51 -5.69
CA ARG A 183 49.84 -18.82 -6.29
C ARG A 183 48.45 -19.37 -6.64
N PHE A 184 48.14 -19.37 -7.93
CA PHE A 184 47.01 -20.12 -8.48
C PHE A 184 47.31 -21.62 -8.35
N SER A 185 46.42 -22.36 -7.69
CA SER A 185 46.32 -23.81 -7.85
C SER A 185 44.85 -24.21 -7.77
N PHE A 186 44.35 -24.71 -8.91
CA PHE A 186 43.04 -25.33 -9.05
C PHE A 186 43.00 -26.71 -8.35
N ALA A 187 41.79 -27.08 -7.93
CA ALA A 187 41.31 -28.42 -7.56
C ALA A 187 41.53 -28.88 -6.10
N ASN A 188 40.51 -28.68 -5.27
CA ASN A 188 39.53 -29.71 -4.91
C ASN A 188 38.48 -29.08 -4.00
N ASP A 189 37.37 -28.63 -4.59
CA ASP A 189 36.19 -28.19 -3.85
C ASP A 189 35.49 -29.43 -3.30
N GLU A 190 35.84 -29.81 -2.06
CA GLU A 190 34.87 -30.45 -1.17
C GLU A 190 33.90 -29.33 -0.77
N GLU A 191 32.79 -29.22 -1.50
CA GLU A 191 31.65 -28.41 -1.10
C GLU A 191 31.09 -29.00 0.21
N ASP A 192 31.53 -28.42 1.33
CA ASP A 192 30.77 -28.44 2.57
C ASP A 192 29.39 -27.83 2.27
N ILE A 193 28.37 -28.68 2.21
CA ILE A 193 26.97 -28.28 2.14
C ILE A 193 26.62 -27.67 3.50
N ASP A 194 26.76 -26.34 3.61
CA ASP A 194 26.19 -25.55 4.69
C ASP A 194 24.65 -25.50 4.54
N ASP A 195 23.99 -26.60 4.95
CA ASP A 195 22.54 -26.65 5.20
C ASP A 195 22.19 -25.86 6.49
N ASP A 196 22.11 -24.51 6.44
CA ASP A 196 21.22 -23.69 7.33
C ASP A 196 21.14 -22.14 7.09
N ASP A 197 21.65 -21.55 6.01
CA ASP A 197 21.72 -20.06 5.87
C ASP A 197 20.42 -19.36 5.39
N ASP A 198 19.27 -20.05 5.36
CA ASP A 198 18.00 -19.57 4.75
C ASP A 198 16.91 -19.19 5.77
N ALA A 199 17.24 -19.20 7.07
CA ALA A 199 16.34 -18.78 8.14
C ALA A 199 16.26 -17.24 8.24
N PRO A 200 15.04 -16.65 8.37
CA PRO A 200 14.91 -15.20 8.52
C PRO A 200 15.66 -14.71 9.76
N LYS A 201 16.59 -13.76 9.57
CA LYS A 201 17.35 -13.11 10.66
C LYS A 201 16.49 -12.01 11.28
N PHE A 202 16.42 -11.97 12.60
CA PHE A 202 15.59 -11.02 13.37
C PHE A 202 16.45 -9.92 14.01
N PRO A 203 15.96 -8.67 14.11
CA PRO A 203 14.63 -8.20 13.74
C PRO A 203 14.42 -8.09 12.21
N LEU A 204 13.24 -8.50 11.74
CA LEU A 204 12.85 -8.51 10.32
C LEU A 204 11.86 -7.37 10.03
N THR A 205 12.24 -6.44 9.15
CA THR A 205 11.34 -5.39 8.66
C THR A 205 10.54 -5.89 7.47
N LEU A 206 9.22 -5.78 7.54
CA LEU A 206 8.31 -6.19 6.48
C LEU A 206 7.71 -4.96 5.79
N PRO A 207 7.45 -5.02 4.47
CA PRO A 207 7.04 -3.87 3.67
C PRO A 207 5.66 -3.31 4.06
N PHE A 208 4.76 -4.16 4.56
CA PHE A 208 3.42 -3.79 5.00
C PHE A 208 3.37 -3.36 6.47
N SER A 209 2.31 -2.65 6.86
CA SER A 209 2.09 -2.23 8.24
C SER A 209 1.38 -3.29 9.07
N GLN A 210 1.32 -3.08 10.39
CA GLN A 210 0.67 -3.98 11.34
C GLN A 210 -0.83 -4.18 11.04
N SER A 211 -1.51 -3.28 10.31
CA SER A 211 -2.92 -3.52 9.93
C SER A 211 -3.11 -4.72 9.03
N VAL A 212 -2.17 -5.05 8.14
CA VAL A 212 -2.36 -6.18 7.21
C VAL A 212 -2.58 -7.51 7.94
N PRO A 213 -1.69 -7.98 8.83
CA PRO A 213 -1.91 -9.22 9.57
C PRO A 213 -3.12 -9.12 10.51
N LEU A 214 -3.42 -7.95 11.09
CA LEU A 214 -4.62 -7.77 11.92
C LEU A 214 -5.92 -7.90 11.11
N ILE A 215 -5.98 -7.31 9.92
CA ILE A 215 -7.11 -7.45 8.99
C ILE A 215 -7.25 -8.92 8.58
N CYS A 216 -6.13 -9.60 8.28
CA CYS A 216 -6.15 -11.02 7.95
C CYS A 216 -6.68 -11.88 9.10
N TYR A 217 -6.31 -11.56 10.34
CA TYR A 217 -6.84 -12.21 11.53
C TYR A 217 -8.36 -12.01 11.67
N GLU A 218 -8.85 -10.78 11.58
CA GLU A 218 -10.28 -10.48 11.69
C GLU A 218 -11.10 -11.12 10.57
N MET A 219 -10.57 -11.13 9.35
CA MET A 219 -11.18 -11.83 8.21
C MET A 219 -11.21 -13.36 8.43
N LYS A 220 -10.14 -13.95 8.98
CA LYS A 220 -10.13 -15.37 9.33
C LYS A 220 -11.20 -15.71 10.38
N GLN A 221 -11.36 -14.87 11.40
CA GLN A 221 -12.42 -15.05 12.41
C GLN A 221 -13.82 -14.90 11.79
N PHE A 222 -14.00 -13.95 10.89
CA PHE A 222 -15.25 -13.80 10.13
C PHE A 222 -15.58 -15.07 9.34
N VAL A 223 -14.62 -15.65 8.61
CA VAL A 223 -14.80 -16.89 7.85
C VAL A 223 -15.14 -18.05 8.78
N ASN A 224 -14.38 -18.23 9.86
CA ASN A 224 -14.59 -19.32 10.82
C ASN A 224 -15.99 -19.28 11.46
N ASP A 225 -16.44 -18.10 11.89
CA ASP A 225 -17.76 -17.95 12.49
C ASP A 225 -18.88 -18.19 11.47
N TYR A 226 -18.69 -17.78 10.21
CA TYR A 226 -19.63 -18.09 9.14
C TYR A 226 -19.66 -19.59 8.82
N GLU A 227 -18.51 -20.26 8.79
CA GLU A 227 -18.43 -21.72 8.59
C GLU A 227 -19.09 -22.50 9.74
N LEU A 228 -18.91 -22.06 11.00
CA LEU A 228 -19.63 -22.62 12.14
C LEU A 228 -21.16 -22.48 11.97
N PHE A 229 -21.61 -21.34 11.44
CA PHE A 229 -23.01 -21.12 11.10
C PHE A 229 -23.46 -21.95 9.88
N SER A 230 -22.58 -22.28 8.94
CA SER A 230 -22.90 -23.08 7.76
C SER A 230 -23.10 -24.58 8.06
N ARG A 231 -22.48 -25.11 9.11
CA ARG A 231 -22.60 -26.54 9.48
C ARG A 231 -24.06 -26.99 9.62
N ASN A 232 -24.41 -28.15 9.06
CA ASN A 232 -25.75 -28.75 9.08
C ASN A 232 -26.86 -27.95 8.37
N LEU A 233 -26.50 -26.96 7.54
CA LEU A 233 -27.42 -26.25 6.64
C LEU A 233 -27.08 -26.56 5.16
N PRO A 234 -28.09 -26.70 4.29
CA PRO A 234 -27.86 -26.98 2.88
C PRO A 234 -27.32 -25.76 2.12
N ASP A 235 -26.48 -26.01 1.11
CA ASP A 235 -26.03 -25.07 0.06
C ASP A 235 -25.37 -23.76 0.55
N MET A 236 -24.72 -23.79 1.73
CA MET A 236 -24.15 -22.60 2.36
C MET A 236 -22.87 -22.06 1.72
N HIS A 237 -22.08 -22.90 1.03
CA HIS A 237 -20.77 -22.54 0.48
C HIS A 237 -20.80 -21.29 -0.41
N SER A 238 -21.81 -21.17 -1.28
CA SER A 238 -21.98 -20.01 -2.16
C SER A 238 -22.21 -18.71 -1.38
N PHE A 239 -22.93 -18.78 -0.26
CA PHE A 239 -23.17 -17.66 0.62
C PHE A 239 -21.91 -17.25 1.38
N VAL A 240 -21.16 -18.22 1.93
CA VAL A 240 -19.88 -17.93 2.61
C VAL A 240 -18.92 -17.23 1.66
N ARG A 241 -18.72 -17.80 0.47
CA ARG A 241 -17.83 -17.24 -0.55
C ARG A 241 -18.19 -15.78 -0.87
N ARG A 242 -19.46 -15.51 -1.14
CA ARG A 242 -19.93 -14.15 -1.46
C ARG A 242 -19.80 -13.20 -0.27
N ALA A 243 -20.07 -13.67 0.95
CA ALA A 243 -19.93 -12.86 2.16
C ALA A 243 -18.47 -12.47 2.41
N VAL A 244 -17.52 -13.38 2.20
CA VAL A 244 -16.08 -13.12 2.34
C VAL A 244 -15.59 -12.10 1.30
N GLU A 245 -15.97 -12.26 0.03
CA GLU A 245 -15.62 -11.30 -1.02
C GLU A 245 -16.23 -9.91 -0.73
N ASN A 246 -17.51 -9.87 -0.32
CA ASN A 246 -18.17 -8.62 0.07
C ASN A 246 -17.52 -7.96 1.29
N ALA A 247 -17.03 -8.73 2.27
CA ALA A 247 -16.32 -8.22 3.43
C ALA A 247 -14.98 -7.57 3.04
N LEU A 248 -14.19 -8.23 2.18
CA LEU A 248 -12.96 -7.66 1.64
C LEU A 248 -13.21 -6.35 0.88
N ILE A 249 -14.30 -6.28 0.11
CA ILE A 249 -14.63 -5.11 -0.70
C ILE A 249 -15.22 -3.97 0.13
N HIS A 250 -16.30 -4.24 0.86
CA HIS A 250 -17.15 -3.21 1.45
C HIS A 250 -16.77 -2.82 2.87
N GLU A 251 -15.99 -3.64 3.57
CA GLU A 251 -15.47 -3.30 4.91
C GLU A 251 -13.99 -2.94 4.83
N VAL A 252 -13.15 -3.78 4.20
CA VAL A 252 -11.70 -3.57 4.16
C VAL A 252 -11.29 -2.53 3.10
N ASN A 253 -11.55 -2.79 1.82
CA ASN A 253 -11.11 -1.89 0.75
C ASN A 253 -11.79 -0.51 0.86
N LYS A 254 -13.07 -0.48 1.28
CA LYS A 254 -13.78 0.76 1.57
C LYS A 254 -13.07 1.59 2.66
N ALA A 255 -12.61 0.97 3.75
CA ALA A 255 -11.95 1.69 4.83
C ALA A 255 -10.68 2.42 4.37
N PHE A 256 -9.90 1.81 3.47
CA PHE A 256 -8.73 2.45 2.84
C PHE A 256 -9.15 3.61 1.92
N ASN A 257 -10.15 3.42 1.07
CA ASN A 257 -10.64 4.50 0.19
C ASN A 257 -11.20 5.68 0.98
N GLU A 258 -11.87 5.43 2.12
CA GLU A 258 -12.30 6.50 3.01
C GLU A 258 -11.13 7.30 3.61
N VAL A 259 -9.96 6.69 3.86
CA VAL A 259 -8.77 7.44 4.27
C VAL A 259 -8.32 8.36 3.14
N ILE A 260 -8.23 7.81 1.92
CA ILE A 260 -7.81 8.58 0.73
C ILE A 260 -8.78 9.74 0.45
N ASP A 261 -10.10 9.50 0.57
CA ASP A 261 -11.12 10.49 0.23
C ASP A 261 -11.36 11.54 1.33
N ASN A 262 -11.32 11.15 2.61
CA ASN A 262 -11.62 12.08 3.71
C ASN A 262 -10.40 12.92 4.12
N SER A 263 -9.18 12.46 3.81
CA SER A 263 -7.94 13.15 4.19
C SER A 263 -7.42 14.09 3.12
N ARG A 264 -8.19 14.53 2.12
CA ARG A 264 -7.64 15.32 0.98
C ARG A 264 -6.78 16.54 1.34
N THR A 265 -6.93 17.14 2.52
CA THR A 265 -6.10 18.26 3.00
C THR A 265 -4.98 17.85 3.96
N THR A 266 -4.99 16.64 4.49
CA THR A 266 -4.04 16.12 5.50
C THR A 266 -3.34 14.83 5.09
N PHE A 267 -3.64 14.31 3.89
CA PHE A 267 -3.14 13.05 3.38
C PHE A 267 -1.65 13.17 3.06
N SER A 268 -0.83 12.34 3.71
CA SER A 268 0.63 12.39 3.57
C SER A 268 1.13 11.36 2.55
N ILE A 269 2.35 11.58 2.07
CA ILE A 269 3.02 10.63 1.16
C ILE A 269 3.29 9.29 1.86
N SER A 270 3.61 9.30 3.15
CA SER A 270 3.77 8.08 3.94
C SER A 270 2.48 7.26 3.99
N GLN A 271 1.32 7.90 4.15
CA GLN A 271 0.02 7.24 4.09
C GLN A 271 -0.25 6.66 2.70
N ALA A 272 -0.03 7.44 1.63
CA ALA A 272 -0.22 6.99 0.26
C ALA A 272 0.64 5.75 -0.07
N SER A 273 1.94 5.83 0.24
CA SER A 273 2.86 4.72 -0.02
C SER A 273 2.51 3.49 0.81
N GLN A 274 2.27 3.63 2.12
CA GLN A 274 1.97 2.47 2.96
C GLN A 274 0.63 1.82 2.60
N ILE A 275 -0.41 2.59 2.24
CA ILE A 275 -1.69 2.04 1.76
C ILE A 275 -1.49 1.27 0.46
N ALA A 276 -0.70 1.79 -0.49
CA ALA A 276 -0.40 1.10 -1.75
C ALA A 276 0.25 -0.28 -1.50
N ILE A 277 1.22 -0.33 -0.59
CA ILE A 277 1.88 -1.58 -0.19
C ILE A 277 0.88 -2.51 0.52
N ASN A 278 0.14 -2.02 1.50
CA ASN A 278 -0.85 -2.82 2.23
C ASN A 278 -1.90 -3.44 1.29
N CYS A 279 -2.41 -2.68 0.32
CA CYS A 279 -3.33 -3.19 -0.70
C CYS A 279 -2.70 -4.28 -1.57
N THR A 280 -1.40 -4.18 -1.88
CA THR A 280 -0.68 -5.24 -2.61
C THR A 280 -0.66 -6.54 -1.82
N TYR A 281 -0.37 -6.48 -0.53
CA TYR A 281 -0.33 -7.67 0.34
C TYR A 281 -1.72 -8.22 0.68
N LEU A 282 -2.75 -7.38 0.77
CA LEU A 282 -4.13 -7.83 0.93
C LEU A 282 -4.68 -8.49 -0.35
N ALA A 283 -4.28 -8.02 -1.53
CA ALA A 283 -4.56 -8.71 -2.78
C ALA A 283 -3.90 -10.10 -2.80
N LEU A 284 -2.64 -10.20 -2.36
CA LEU A 284 -1.95 -11.49 -2.20
C LEU A 284 -2.63 -12.41 -1.18
N ALA A 285 -3.17 -11.87 -0.09
CA ALA A 285 -3.90 -12.62 0.92
C ALA A 285 -5.26 -13.15 0.43
N CYS A 286 -5.78 -12.67 -0.70
CA CYS A 286 -7.01 -13.20 -1.30
C CYS A 286 -6.87 -14.68 -1.69
N SER A 287 -5.68 -15.14 -2.10
CA SER A 287 -5.44 -16.57 -2.35
C SER A 287 -5.57 -17.41 -1.08
N TYR A 288 -5.10 -16.90 0.06
CA TYR A 288 -5.26 -17.56 1.36
C TYR A 288 -6.74 -17.71 1.75
N PHE A 289 -7.53 -16.64 1.63
CA PHE A 289 -8.96 -16.72 1.95
C PHE A 289 -9.70 -17.69 1.03
N ARG A 290 -9.25 -17.81 -0.23
CA ARG A 290 -9.82 -18.74 -1.22
C ARG A 290 -9.63 -20.17 -0.74
N GLU A 291 -8.40 -20.53 -0.41
CA GLU A 291 -8.06 -21.85 0.14
C GLU A 291 -8.82 -22.12 1.46
N LEU A 292 -8.97 -21.11 2.32
CA LEU A 292 -9.69 -21.24 3.58
C LEU A 292 -11.18 -21.61 3.37
N VAL A 293 -11.87 -20.96 2.42
CA VAL A 293 -13.26 -21.27 2.08
C VAL A 293 -13.37 -22.62 1.37
N GLU A 294 -12.43 -22.95 0.49
CA GLU A 294 -12.43 -24.21 -0.26
C GLU A 294 -12.11 -25.43 0.62
N SER A 295 -11.22 -25.29 1.60
CA SER A 295 -10.87 -26.36 2.55
C SER A 295 -12.03 -26.78 3.46
N SER A 296 -13.02 -25.90 3.64
CA SER A 296 -14.22 -26.15 4.43
C SER A 296 -15.33 -26.84 3.62
N ARG A 297 -15.11 -27.12 2.33
CA ARG A 297 -16.08 -27.73 1.42
C ARG A 297 -16.20 -29.24 1.66
N ASP A 298 -17.43 -29.72 1.80
CA ASP A 298 -17.71 -31.16 1.82
C ASP A 298 -17.50 -31.73 0.40
N SER A 299 -16.86 -32.89 0.29
CA SER A 299 -16.19 -33.42 -0.93
C SER A 299 -17.14 -33.83 -2.08
N ARG A 300 -18.41 -33.43 -2.02
CA ARG A 300 -19.51 -33.95 -2.86
C ARG A 300 -20.11 -32.95 -3.86
N VAL A 301 -19.50 -31.77 -4.06
CA VAL A 301 -20.05 -30.72 -4.95
C VAL A 301 -19.09 -30.39 -6.10
N ASP A 302 -19.66 -30.38 -7.32
CA ASP A 302 -19.10 -30.17 -8.67
C ASP A 302 -17.88 -29.22 -8.79
N GLU A 303 -16.97 -29.57 -9.71
CA GLU A 303 -15.76 -28.84 -10.12
C GLU A 303 -16.01 -27.43 -10.69
N LEU A 304 -17.26 -27.04 -10.98
CA LEU A 304 -17.57 -25.84 -11.77
C LEU A 304 -17.53 -24.50 -11.00
N THR A 305 -17.30 -24.48 -9.69
CA THR A 305 -17.35 -23.24 -8.88
C THR A 305 -16.15 -23.03 -7.94
N THR A 306 -14.92 -23.12 -8.46
CA THR A 306 -13.73 -22.60 -7.76
C THR A 306 -13.96 -21.15 -7.35
N ALA A 307 -13.64 -20.81 -6.11
CA ALA A 307 -13.77 -19.44 -5.65
C ALA A 307 -12.73 -18.57 -6.36
N LYS A 308 -13.17 -17.54 -7.07
CA LYS A 308 -12.28 -16.50 -7.59
C LYS A 308 -12.65 -15.21 -6.87
N PHE A 309 -11.78 -14.76 -5.97
CA PHE A 309 -11.91 -13.44 -5.32
C PHE A 309 -11.35 -12.32 -6.21
N SER A 310 -11.55 -12.47 -7.52
CA SER A 310 -10.93 -11.63 -8.54
C SER A 310 -11.41 -10.18 -8.45
N LEU A 311 -12.65 -9.94 -8.02
CA LEU A 311 -13.16 -8.58 -7.85
C LEU A 311 -12.49 -7.89 -6.65
N ALA A 312 -12.30 -8.59 -5.54
CA ALA A 312 -11.59 -8.05 -4.38
C ALA A 312 -10.12 -7.74 -4.74
N GLU A 313 -9.43 -8.67 -5.41
CA GLU A 313 -8.07 -8.48 -5.91
C GLU A 313 -7.97 -7.26 -6.84
N GLU A 314 -8.87 -7.15 -7.83
CA GLU A 314 -8.90 -6.01 -8.76
C GLU A 314 -9.11 -4.69 -8.01
N LEU A 315 -10.03 -4.64 -7.05
CA LEU A 315 -10.31 -3.42 -6.30
C LEU A 315 -9.15 -3.00 -5.40
N PHE A 316 -8.43 -3.93 -4.78
CA PHE A 316 -7.19 -3.62 -4.05
C PHE A 316 -6.11 -3.08 -5.00
N PHE A 317 -5.93 -3.67 -6.18
CA PHE A 317 -4.98 -3.14 -7.17
C PHE A 317 -5.37 -1.76 -7.68
N ARG A 318 -6.67 -1.49 -7.86
CA ARG A 318 -7.16 -0.15 -8.24
C ARG A 318 -6.88 0.89 -7.15
N THR A 319 -7.06 0.52 -5.87
CA THR A 319 -6.71 1.40 -4.75
C THR A 319 -5.21 1.62 -4.65
N ARG A 320 -4.39 0.58 -4.91
CA ARG A 320 -2.94 0.72 -5.03
C ARG A 320 -2.54 1.74 -6.11
N THR A 321 -3.04 1.59 -7.34
CA THR A 321 -2.71 2.50 -8.46
C THR A 321 -3.17 3.93 -8.17
N ARG A 322 -4.35 4.09 -7.56
CA ARG A 322 -4.81 5.41 -7.10
C ARG A 322 -3.84 6.06 -6.12
N CYS A 323 -3.28 5.30 -5.18
CA CYS A 323 -2.26 5.81 -4.25
C CYS A 323 -0.94 6.13 -4.97
N GLU A 324 -0.51 5.29 -5.91
CA GLU A 324 0.67 5.55 -6.75
C GLU A 324 0.56 6.88 -7.49
N ASP A 325 -0.59 7.14 -8.13
CA ASP A 325 -0.85 8.40 -8.85
C ASP A 325 -0.86 9.62 -7.89
N LEU A 326 -1.48 9.47 -6.71
CA LEU A 326 -1.53 10.54 -5.71
C LEU A 326 -0.16 10.92 -5.17
N ILE A 327 0.80 10.00 -5.11
CA ILE A 327 2.17 10.32 -4.66
C ILE A 327 2.78 11.43 -5.54
N PHE A 328 2.61 11.36 -6.86
CA PHE A 328 3.13 12.40 -7.77
C PHE A 328 2.52 13.78 -7.49
N GLU A 329 1.20 13.83 -7.26
CA GLU A 329 0.49 15.08 -6.95
C GLU A 329 0.95 15.66 -5.60
N LEU A 330 1.03 14.83 -4.56
CA LEU A 330 1.45 15.25 -3.22
C LEU A 330 2.89 15.76 -3.20
N VAL A 331 3.80 15.04 -3.86
CA VAL A 331 5.21 15.44 -3.95
C VAL A 331 5.34 16.78 -4.65
N ASN A 332 4.75 16.93 -5.84
CA ASN A 332 4.85 18.17 -6.61
C ASN A 332 4.22 19.36 -5.88
N THR A 333 3.06 19.17 -5.25
CA THR A 333 2.41 20.22 -4.46
C THR A 333 3.31 20.72 -3.33
N LYS A 334 3.98 19.80 -2.63
CA LYS A 334 4.91 20.17 -1.55
C LYS A 334 6.20 20.79 -2.06
N LEU A 335 6.74 20.34 -3.20
CA LEU A 335 7.86 21.00 -3.85
C LEU A 335 7.50 22.44 -4.23
N ASP A 336 6.30 22.66 -4.77
CA ASP A 336 5.81 24.01 -5.13
C ASP A 336 5.71 24.93 -3.90
N GLU A 337 5.30 24.43 -2.73
CA GLU A 337 5.30 25.21 -1.48
C GLU A 337 6.71 25.73 -1.15
N PHE A 338 7.74 24.88 -1.19
CA PHE A 338 9.13 25.30 -0.95
C PHE A 338 9.64 26.24 -2.04
N LEU A 339 9.40 25.91 -3.31
CA LEU A 339 9.88 26.68 -4.45
C LEU A 339 9.21 28.06 -4.55
N SER A 340 7.98 28.22 -4.04
CA SER A 340 7.31 29.52 -3.96
C SER A 340 8.10 30.56 -3.14
N LEU A 341 8.97 30.12 -2.23
CA LEU A 341 9.82 30.99 -1.41
C LEU A 341 10.86 31.75 -2.26
N TYR A 342 11.13 31.33 -3.50
CA TYR A 342 11.91 32.12 -4.46
C TYR A 342 11.32 33.51 -4.73
N TRP A 343 10.02 33.73 -4.46
CA TRP A 343 9.40 35.05 -4.52
C TRP A 343 10.01 36.06 -3.54
N ASN A 344 10.51 35.57 -2.40
CA ASN A 344 11.10 36.39 -1.35
C ASN A 344 12.60 36.62 -1.56
N VAL A 345 13.21 35.96 -2.54
CA VAL A 345 14.64 36.09 -2.85
C VAL A 345 14.91 37.45 -3.49
N ASN A 346 15.95 38.14 -3.00
CA ASN A 346 16.43 39.34 -3.66
C ASN A 346 17.21 38.97 -4.93
N TRP A 347 16.62 39.25 -6.09
CA TRP A 347 17.23 39.00 -7.41
C TRP A 347 18.27 40.05 -7.83
N CYS A 348 18.41 41.15 -7.08
CA CYS A 348 19.47 42.14 -7.27
C CYS A 348 20.26 42.37 -5.97
N PRO A 349 20.93 41.34 -5.42
CA PRO A 349 21.68 41.47 -4.17
C PRO A 349 22.94 42.32 -4.38
N GLU A 350 23.33 43.04 -3.32
CA GLU A 350 24.53 43.88 -3.33
C GLU A 350 25.79 43.12 -2.92
N LYS A 351 25.63 41.98 -2.24
CA LYS A 351 26.72 41.13 -1.77
C LYS A 351 26.45 39.67 -2.13
N PRO A 352 27.48 38.89 -2.47
CA PRO A 352 27.34 37.46 -2.64
C PRO A 352 26.95 36.80 -1.32
N SER A 353 26.08 35.79 -1.39
CA SER A 353 25.81 34.91 -0.26
C SER A 353 26.96 33.93 -0.09
N SER A 354 27.28 33.58 1.16
CA SER A 354 28.31 32.59 1.48
C SER A 354 27.82 31.14 1.40
N ARG A 355 26.50 30.94 1.43
CA ARG A 355 25.84 29.63 1.40
C ARG A 355 24.55 29.70 0.57
N GLN A 356 24.06 28.53 0.14
CA GLN A 356 22.72 28.36 -0.43
C GLN A 356 21.61 28.87 0.50
N ASN A 357 20.43 29.11 -0.07
CA ASN A 357 19.27 29.52 0.70
C ASN A 357 18.79 28.41 1.66
N THR A 358 18.35 28.78 2.86
CA THR A 358 17.95 27.82 3.90
C THR A 358 16.77 26.95 3.47
N PHE A 359 15.83 27.48 2.69
CA PHE A 359 14.69 26.69 2.22
C PHE A 359 15.10 25.60 1.21
N ILE A 360 16.28 25.69 0.59
CA ILE A 360 16.83 24.61 -0.25
C ILE A 360 17.34 23.46 0.62
N ASP A 361 17.95 23.76 1.77
CA ASP A 361 18.30 22.73 2.77
C ASP A 361 17.02 21.99 3.24
N ASP A 362 15.94 22.74 3.49
CA ASP A 362 14.65 22.17 3.90
C ASP A 362 14.00 21.34 2.79
N LEU A 363 14.06 21.80 1.53
CA LEU A 363 13.56 21.08 0.35
C LEU A 363 14.31 19.76 0.15
N ILE A 364 15.63 19.77 0.27
CA ILE A 364 16.47 18.56 0.16
C ILE A 364 16.11 17.58 1.29
N SER A 365 16.06 18.05 2.53
CA SER A 365 15.70 17.22 3.70
C SER A 365 14.31 16.60 3.55
N TYR A 366 13.34 17.36 3.02
CA TYR A 366 12.00 16.85 2.71
C TYR A 366 12.04 15.77 1.62
N SER A 367 12.82 15.99 0.56
CA SER A 367 12.93 15.06 -0.58
C SER A 367 13.59 13.74 -0.16
N GLU A 368 14.65 13.79 0.65
CA GLU A 368 15.28 12.61 1.26
C GLU A 368 14.28 11.81 2.11
N THR A 369 13.56 12.48 3.00
CA THR A 369 12.54 11.84 3.85
C THR A 369 11.41 11.21 3.01
N THR A 370 11.01 11.90 1.95
CA THR A 370 9.98 11.44 1.02
C THR A 370 10.43 10.19 0.28
N PHE A 371 11.65 10.17 -0.24
CA PHE A 371 12.19 9.03 -0.97
C PHE A 371 12.40 7.81 -0.09
N LEU A 372 12.72 7.99 1.20
CA LEU A 372 12.75 6.91 2.18
C LEU A 372 11.37 6.25 2.38
N CYS A 373 10.28 7.03 2.32
CA CYS A 373 8.92 6.47 2.40
C CYS A 373 8.61 5.52 1.23
N LEU A 374 9.28 5.69 0.08
CA LEU A 374 9.05 4.91 -1.12
C LEU A 374 9.87 3.61 -1.16
N LEU A 375 10.64 3.28 -0.13
CA LEU A 375 11.61 2.17 -0.11
C LEU A 375 11.05 0.86 -0.70
N PHE A 376 9.86 0.47 -0.26
CA PHE A 376 9.19 -0.78 -0.63
C PHE A 376 8.34 -0.70 -1.90
N MET A 377 8.23 0.48 -2.52
CA MET A 377 7.51 0.65 -3.79
C MET A 377 8.26 -0.01 -4.94
N PRO A 378 7.56 -0.38 -6.03
CA PRO A 378 8.20 -0.90 -7.23
C PRO A 378 9.30 0.02 -7.76
N LYS A 379 10.40 -0.57 -8.26
CA LYS A 379 11.54 0.18 -8.81
C LYS A 379 11.10 1.24 -9.83
N THR A 380 10.18 0.90 -10.73
CA THR A 380 9.63 1.79 -11.75
C THR A 380 8.96 3.04 -11.16
N ILE A 381 8.20 2.89 -10.07
CA ILE A 381 7.55 4.00 -9.37
C ILE A 381 8.58 4.84 -8.64
N LYS A 382 9.56 4.21 -7.96
CA LYS A 382 10.66 4.93 -7.31
C LYS A 382 11.40 5.81 -8.33
N GLU A 383 11.87 5.22 -9.42
CA GLU A 383 12.57 5.94 -10.48
C GLU A 383 11.74 7.08 -11.05
N ALA A 384 10.48 6.81 -11.41
CA ALA A 384 9.57 7.81 -11.92
C ALA A 384 9.41 8.99 -10.95
N VAL A 385 9.13 8.75 -9.66
CA VAL A 385 8.94 9.83 -8.68
C VAL A 385 10.21 10.67 -8.52
N HIS A 386 11.39 10.07 -8.46
CA HIS A 386 12.64 10.84 -8.35
C HIS A 386 12.86 11.70 -9.60
N PHE A 387 12.75 11.12 -10.80
CA PHE A 387 12.92 11.85 -12.06
C PHE A 387 11.90 12.98 -12.21
N THR A 388 10.62 12.73 -11.93
CA THR A 388 9.59 13.76 -12.03
C THR A 388 9.82 14.87 -11.01
N SER A 389 10.24 14.54 -9.78
CA SER A 389 10.52 15.53 -8.73
C SER A 389 11.68 16.46 -9.11
N CYS A 390 12.83 15.89 -9.49
CA CYS A 390 13.99 16.68 -9.88
C CYS A 390 13.73 17.48 -11.15
N LYS A 391 13.02 16.89 -12.13
CA LYS A 391 12.61 17.61 -13.34
C LYS A 391 11.63 18.73 -13.04
N HIS A 392 10.69 18.54 -12.12
CA HIS A 392 9.75 19.58 -11.68
C HIS A 392 10.49 20.76 -11.06
N ILE A 393 11.45 20.50 -10.15
CA ILE A 393 12.30 21.55 -9.57
C ILE A 393 13.06 22.31 -10.66
N SER A 394 13.76 21.61 -11.57
CA SER A 394 14.52 22.27 -12.63
C SER A 394 13.62 23.10 -13.57
N THR A 395 12.43 22.59 -13.89
CA THR A 395 11.49 23.27 -14.78
C THR A 395 10.90 24.50 -14.10
N TYR A 396 10.51 24.39 -12.84
CA TYR A 396 10.02 25.50 -12.03
C TYR A 396 11.05 26.63 -11.98
N LEU A 397 12.32 26.33 -11.68
CA LEU A 397 13.36 27.35 -11.61
C LEU A 397 13.55 28.07 -12.96
N MET A 398 13.58 27.33 -14.06
CA MET A 398 13.68 27.91 -15.41
C MET A 398 12.49 28.82 -15.73
N ASP A 399 11.28 28.36 -15.44
CA ASP A 399 10.05 29.11 -15.73
C ASP A 399 9.90 30.33 -14.81
N PHE A 400 10.32 30.22 -13.56
CA PHE A 400 10.36 31.32 -12.59
C PHE A 400 11.29 32.45 -13.08
N LEU A 401 12.47 32.11 -13.59
CA LEU A 401 13.40 33.06 -14.23
C LEU A 401 12.77 33.71 -15.48
N CYS A 402 12.08 32.91 -16.31
CA CYS A 402 11.44 33.36 -17.55
C CYS A 402 10.24 34.27 -17.32
N SER A 403 9.43 34.03 -16.30
CA SER A 403 8.11 34.67 -16.15
C SER A 403 8.04 35.65 -14.98
N ASN A 404 8.63 35.30 -13.84
CA ASN A 404 8.35 35.98 -12.57
C ASN A 404 9.44 36.97 -12.17
N VAL A 405 10.71 36.66 -12.50
CA VAL A 405 11.82 37.58 -12.23
C VAL A 405 11.73 38.80 -13.15
N LYS A 406 11.63 40.00 -12.57
CA LYS A 406 11.59 41.25 -13.36
C LYS A 406 12.98 41.72 -13.77
N LYS A 407 13.95 41.64 -12.86
CA LYS A 407 15.33 42.05 -13.06
C LYS A 407 16.24 41.19 -12.18
N PHE A 408 17.38 40.79 -12.71
CA PHE A 408 18.41 40.10 -11.94
C PHE A 408 19.82 40.61 -12.28
N ASN A 409 20.80 40.35 -11.42
CA ASN A 409 22.21 40.71 -11.62
C ASN A 409 23.10 39.45 -11.57
N ILE A 410 24.40 39.59 -11.85
CA ILE A 410 25.31 38.45 -11.83
C ILE A 410 25.49 37.83 -10.43
N VAL A 411 25.30 38.60 -9.36
CA VAL A 411 25.40 38.12 -7.97
C VAL A 411 24.24 37.18 -7.62
N SER A 412 23.02 37.45 -8.09
CA SER A 412 21.90 36.52 -7.88
C SER A 412 22.05 35.22 -8.67
N ILE A 413 22.65 35.26 -9.87
CA ILE A 413 23.00 34.04 -10.60
C ILE A 413 24.10 33.24 -9.87
N TYR A 414 25.06 33.94 -9.25
CA TYR A 414 26.06 33.28 -8.40
C TYR A 414 25.43 32.62 -7.16
N ASN A 415 24.46 33.28 -6.51
CA ASN A 415 23.74 32.69 -5.39
C ASN A 415 22.90 31.49 -5.84
N LEU A 416 22.21 31.60 -6.99
CA LEU A 416 21.48 30.50 -7.61
C LEU A 416 22.39 29.32 -7.98
N ASN A 417 23.64 29.58 -8.38
CA ASN A 417 24.63 28.53 -8.62
C ASN A 417 24.92 27.71 -7.35
N SER A 418 24.92 28.35 -6.19
CA SER A 418 25.12 27.66 -4.91
C SER A 418 23.91 26.78 -4.57
N ASP A 419 22.69 27.29 -4.75
CA ASP A 419 21.45 26.50 -4.61
C ASP A 419 21.45 25.31 -5.58
N LEU A 420 21.80 25.53 -6.85
CA LEU A 420 21.79 24.48 -7.87
C LEU A 420 22.84 23.40 -7.61
N LYS A 421 24.03 23.76 -7.14
CA LYS A 421 25.06 22.79 -6.74
C LYS A 421 24.57 21.88 -5.62
N ALA A 422 23.81 22.41 -4.68
CA ALA A 422 23.23 21.61 -3.59
C ALA A 422 22.22 20.59 -4.11
N LEU A 423 21.33 21.02 -5.00
CA LEU A 423 20.32 20.17 -5.63
C LEU A 423 20.97 19.07 -6.50
N GLU A 424 22.05 19.40 -7.20
CA GLU A 424 22.81 18.42 -7.98
C GLU A 424 23.56 17.42 -7.09
N GLN A 425 24.17 17.88 -6.00
CA GLN A 425 24.81 16.98 -5.01
C GLN A 425 23.78 16.03 -4.40
N PHE A 426 22.60 16.52 -4.08
CA PHE A 426 21.47 15.69 -3.66
C PHE A 426 21.08 14.66 -4.72
N ALA A 427 20.96 15.07 -6.00
CA ALA A 427 20.62 14.16 -7.09
C ALA A 427 21.71 13.08 -7.34
N VAL A 428 23.00 13.41 -7.18
CA VAL A 428 24.10 12.42 -7.22
C VAL A 428 24.01 11.45 -6.05
N GLY A 429 23.56 11.89 -4.88
CA GLY A 429 23.42 11.06 -3.69
C GLY A 429 22.25 10.07 -3.74
N CYS A 430 21.34 10.22 -4.70
CA CYS A 430 20.21 9.31 -4.87
C CYS A 430 20.63 8.00 -5.54
N PRO A 431 19.97 6.86 -5.23
CA PRO A 431 20.32 5.54 -5.77
C PRO A 431 19.84 5.32 -7.23
N ILE A 432 19.69 6.39 -8.03
CA ILE A 432 19.14 6.36 -9.39
C ILE A 432 20.13 7.01 -10.35
N ASP A 433 20.46 6.27 -11.40
CA ASP A 433 21.40 6.70 -12.43
C ASP A 433 20.89 7.92 -13.20
N ASN A 434 21.79 8.84 -13.56
CA ASN A 434 21.53 9.99 -14.43
C ASN A 434 20.45 10.96 -13.92
N LEU A 435 20.13 10.95 -12.62
CA LEU A 435 19.15 11.88 -12.06
C LEU A 435 19.59 13.35 -12.18
N VAL A 436 20.90 13.60 -12.09
CA VAL A 436 21.53 14.93 -12.23
C VAL A 436 21.22 15.57 -13.58
N ASP A 437 21.07 14.77 -14.65
CA ASP A 437 20.83 15.27 -16.00
C ASP A 437 19.52 16.05 -16.11
N THR A 438 18.58 15.84 -15.18
CA THR A 438 17.33 16.61 -15.10
C THR A 438 17.56 18.12 -14.90
N PHE A 439 18.70 18.51 -14.32
CA PHE A 439 19.10 19.91 -14.08
C PHE A 439 19.90 20.53 -15.23
N SER A 440 20.17 19.79 -16.31
CA SER A 440 21.08 20.23 -17.39
C SER A 440 20.69 21.57 -18.03
N GLU A 441 19.39 21.85 -18.21
CA GLU A 441 18.90 23.09 -18.81
C GLU A 441 19.30 24.31 -17.95
N ILE A 442 19.02 24.26 -16.65
CA ILE A 442 19.34 25.38 -15.75
C ILE A 442 20.83 25.47 -15.43
N ARG A 443 21.54 24.34 -15.37
CA ARG A 443 23.00 24.30 -15.22
C ARG A 443 23.70 25.01 -16.38
N GLN A 444 23.30 24.69 -17.61
CA GLN A 444 23.82 25.36 -18.81
C GLN A 444 23.57 26.87 -18.80
N LEU A 445 22.39 27.31 -18.30
CA LEU A 445 22.08 28.73 -18.15
C LEU A 445 23.03 29.40 -17.14
N VAL A 446 23.19 28.80 -15.96
CA VAL A 446 24.06 29.34 -14.89
C VAL A 446 25.51 29.39 -15.38
N ASP A 447 26.00 28.33 -16.01
CA ASP A 447 27.37 28.26 -16.52
C ASP A 447 27.64 29.31 -17.61
N LEU A 448 26.67 29.59 -18.47
CA LEU A 448 26.77 30.67 -19.46
C LEU A 448 27.03 32.04 -18.80
N PHE A 449 26.27 32.37 -17.75
CA PHE A 449 26.45 33.63 -17.02
C PHE A 449 27.73 33.66 -16.19
N VAL A 450 28.04 32.57 -15.49
CA VAL A 450 29.23 32.46 -14.62
C VAL A 450 30.53 32.48 -15.44
N SER A 451 30.54 31.91 -16.65
CA SER A 451 31.69 31.96 -17.56
C SER A 451 32.09 33.37 -17.99
N GLY A 452 31.18 34.35 -17.84
CA GLY A 452 31.39 35.74 -18.25
C GLY A 452 31.40 35.98 -19.76
N ASN A 453 31.33 34.93 -20.58
CA ASN A 453 31.42 35.02 -22.03
C ASN A 453 30.12 34.57 -22.69
N ILE A 454 29.09 35.42 -22.54
CA ILE A 454 27.76 35.17 -23.11
C ILE A 454 27.79 35.16 -24.65
N GLU A 455 28.81 35.74 -25.29
CA GLU A 455 28.94 35.74 -26.76
C GLU A 455 29.12 34.34 -27.35
N GLN A 456 29.57 33.35 -26.56
CA GLN A 456 29.73 31.96 -26.97
C GLN A 456 28.43 31.34 -27.52
N ILE A 457 27.28 31.81 -27.07
CA ILE A 457 25.98 31.27 -27.52
C ILE A 457 25.66 31.68 -28.97
N LEU A 458 26.30 32.72 -29.50
CA LEU A 458 26.13 33.17 -30.88
C LEU A 458 26.74 32.18 -31.88
N ASP A 459 27.81 31.47 -31.50
CA ASP A 459 28.41 30.44 -32.35
C ASP A 459 27.54 29.18 -32.34
N LYS A 460 27.09 28.75 -33.53
CA LYS A 460 26.24 27.58 -33.71
C LYS A 460 26.93 26.29 -33.25
N ASN A 461 28.25 26.16 -33.45
CA ASN A 461 29.00 24.97 -33.06
C ASN A 461 29.16 24.87 -31.55
N ILE A 462 29.48 25.98 -30.88
CA ILE A 462 29.60 26.03 -29.42
C ILE A 462 28.24 25.82 -28.77
N ARG A 463 27.16 26.38 -29.34
CA ARG A 463 25.80 26.17 -28.85
C ARG A 463 25.37 24.70 -28.90
N LEU A 464 25.62 24.02 -30.02
CA LEU A 464 25.26 22.61 -30.18
C LEU A 464 26.11 21.68 -29.30
N GLN A 465 27.38 22.02 -29.02
CA GLN A 465 28.26 21.21 -28.18
C GLN A 465 28.10 21.47 -26.67
N LYS A 466 28.04 22.73 -26.24
CA LYS A 466 28.07 23.11 -24.82
C LYS A 466 26.72 23.48 -24.23
N PHE A 467 25.77 23.89 -25.06
CA PHE A 467 24.46 24.39 -24.62
C PHE A 467 23.27 23.72 -25.35
N PRO A 468 23.24 22.39 -25.52
CA PRO A 468 22.21 21.71 -26.31
C PRO A 468 20.79 21.80 -25.72
N TYR A 469 20.64 22.01 -24.40
CA TYR A 469 19.33 22.01 -23.74
C TYR A 469 18.73 23.41 -23.59
N LEU A 470 19.49 24.47 -23.87
CA LEU A 470 19.01 25.84 -23.77
C LEU A 470 18.13 26.22 -24.97
N SER A 471 16.85 26.44 -24.72
CA SER A 471 15.95 27.05 -25.71
C SER A 471 16.34 28.51 -25.98
N PRO A 472 16.62 28.88 -27.24
CA PRO A 472 16.98 30.26 -27.60
C PRO A 472 15.89 31.28 -27.23
N GLN A 473 14.62 30.89 -27.32
CA GLN A 473 13.49 31.75 -26.98
C GLN A 473 13.43 32.08 -25.49
N LYS A 474 13.56 31.06 -24.63
CA LYS A 474 13.64 31.24 -23.17
C LYS A 474 14.85 32.08 -22.79
N LEU A 475 16.00 31.80 -23.42
CA LEU A 475 17.24 32.54 -23.16
C LEU A 475 17.11 34.03 -23.48
N ILE A 476 16.46 34.40 -24.59
CA ILE A 476 16.21 35.81 -24.94
C ILE A 476 15.40 36.50 -23.83
N LEU A 477 14.32 35.89 -23.36
CA LEU A 477 13.47 36.45 -22.29
C LEU A 477 14.25 36.65 -20.99
N ILE A 478 15.15 35.74 -20.66
CA ILE A 478 16.00 35.84 -19.48
C ILE A 478 17.04 36.95 -19.67
N LEU A 479 17.75 36.99 -20.80
CA LEU A 479 18.80 37.99 -21.07
C LEU A 479 18.27 39.43 -21.07
N GLU A 480 17.03 39.66 -21.52
CA GLU A 480 16.39 40.98 -21.50
C GLU A 480 16.21 41.57 -20.09
N LYS A 481 16.14 40.70 -19.08
CA LYS A 481 15.94 41.07 -17.68
C LYS A 481 17.26 41.35 -16.94
N TYR A 482 18.40 41.16 -17.59
CA TYR A 482 19.71 41.36 -16.98
C TYR A 482 19.96 42.83 -16.63
N ARG A 483 20.36 43.07 -15.38
CA ARG A 483 20.74 44.39 -14.85
C ARG A 483 22.22 44.38 -14.48
N ASN A 484 22.94 45.41 -14.92
CA ASN A 484 24.31 45.66 -14.47
C ASN A 484 24.38 45.83 -12.94
N LEU A 485 25.54 45.48 -12.40
CA LEU A 485 25.94 45.84 -11.05
C LEU A 485 25.90 47.36 -10.85
N GLY A 486 25.52 47.78 -9.64
CA GLY A 486 25.64 49.17 -9.23
C GLY A 486 27.10 49.57 -9.03
N VAL A 487 27.36 50.88 -8.95
CA VAL A 487 28.73 51.43 -8.83
C VAL A 487 29.45 50.94 -7.56
N PHE A 488 28.69 50.58 -6.52
CA PHE A 488 29.21 50.12 -5.23
C PHE A 488 29.14 48.60 -5.03
N THR A 489 28.80 47.85 -6.07
CA THR A 489 28.59 46.39 -6.00
C THR A 489 29.81 45.65 -6.54
N SER A 490 30.51 44.90 -5.69
CA SER A 490 31.66 44.08 -6.07
C SER A 490 31.22 42.76 -6.71
N CYS A 491 31.93 42.34 -7.76
CA CYS A 491 31.71 41.03 -8.40
C CYS A 491 32.19 39.91 -7.45
N PRO A 492 31.48 38.78 -7.35
CA PRO A 492 31.93 37.63 -6.58
C PRO A 492 33.27 37.08 -7.09
N GLU A 493 34.09 36.50 -6.21
CA GLU A 493 35.37 35.90 -6.59
C GLU A 493 35.18 34.82 -7.67
N GLY A 494 35.98 34.89 -8.74
CA GLY A 494 35.95 33.94 -9.85
C GLY A 494 34.88 34.21 -10.92
N VAL A 495 34.02 35.22 -10.77
CA VAL A 495 33.00 35.56 -11.77
C VAL A 495 33.39 36.83 -12.54
N ILE A 496 33.34 36.77 -13.87
CA ILE A 496 33.58 37.93 -14.73
C ILE A 496 32.27 38.70 -14.91
N ASN A 497 32.27 39.99 -14.56
CA ASN A 497 31.08 40.83 -14.74
C ASN A 497 30.72 40.98 -16.21
N VAL A 498 29.53 40.50 -16.57
CA VAL A 498 29.00 40.65 -17.92
C VAL A 498 28.48 42.07 -18.12
N LYS A 499 29.05 42.79 -19.10
CA LYS A 499 28.60 44.14 -19.45
C LYS A 499 27.23 44.09 -20.11
N LYS A 500 26.28 44.92 -19.66
CA LYS A 500 24.95 45.06 -20.30
C LYS A 500 24.99 45.30 -21.81
N ARG A 501 25.97 46.05 -22.31
CA ARG A 501 26.14 46.26 -23.77
C ARG A 501 26.34 44.93 -24.52
N THR A 502 27.12 44.02 -23.95
CA THR A 502 27.36 42.68 -24.50
C THR A 502 26.06 41.87 -24.52
N VAL A 503 25.29 41.91 -23.42
CA VAL A 503 23.97 41.25 -23.35
C VAL A 503 22.99 41.80 -24.39
N GLU A 504 22.91 43.13 -24.54
CA GLU A 504 22.04 43.78 -25.53
C GLU A 504 22.45 43.42 -26.98
N THR A 505 23.75 43.31 -27.27
CA THR A 505 24.26 42.85 -28.58
C THR A 505 23.92 41.39 -28.84
N VAL A 506 24.09 40.52 -27.83
CA VAL A 506 23.73 39.10 -27.94
C VAL A 506 22.22 38.93 -28.15
N VAL A 507 21.38 39.60 -27.37
CA VAL A 507 19.91 39.56 -27.53
C VAL A 507 19.50 40.01 -28.94
N LYS A 508 20.05 41.11 -29.45
CA LYS A 508 19.75 41.58 -30.82
C LYS A 508 20.14 40.56 -31.87
N ARG A 509 21.31 39.94 -31.75
CA ARG A 509 21.75 38.91 -32.70
C ARG A 509 20.93 37.64 -32.61
N LEU A 510 20.61 37.16 -31.40
CA LEU A 510 19.73 36.00 -31.20
C LEU A 510 18.35 36.25 -31.81
N LYS A 511 17.75 37.43 -31.65
CA LYS A 511 16.46 37.78 -32.29
C LYS A 511 16.51 37.85 -33.83
N LEU A 512 17.68 38.13 -34.40
CA LEU A 512 17.89 38.19 -35.85
C LEU A 512 18.24 36.82 -36.46
N THR A 513 18.53 35.82 -35.62
CA THR A 513 18.82 34.48 -36.07
C THR A 513 17.49 33.73 -36.11
N ASP A 514 16.95 33.46 -37.31
CA ASP A 514 15.77 32.58 -37.44
C ASP A 514 16.16 31.19 -36.89
N TYR A 515 15.38 30.70 -35.92
CA TYR A 515 15.59 29.42 -35.23
C TYR A 515 14.68 28.33 -35.76
#